data_AF-A0A6A5X6Z0-F1
#
_entry.id   AF-A0A6A5X6Z0-F1
#
_cell.length_a   1.000
_cell.length_b   1.000
_cell.length_c   1.000
_cell.angle_alpha   90.00
_cell.angle_beta   90.00
_cell.angle_gamma   90.00
#
_symmetry.space_group_name_H-M   'P 1'
#
loop_
_entity.id
_entity.type
_entity.pdbx_description
1 polymer ?
#
loop_
_entity_poly.entity_id
_entity_poly.type
_entity_poly.pdbx_seq_one_letter_code
_entity_poly.pdbx_strand_id
1 'polypeptide(L)'
;TVSYDTGYDDASRSLNVVSCSDGSNGLVTKGYTTQGSLRNFPYIGGYQGVAGWNSPQCGTCYSVTYKSKTIYVLAIDHAASGFNIAQKAMDDLTNGQSVALGRVDAQYIQVPVSNCKL
;
A
#
# COMPACT_ATOMS: atom_id res chain seq x y z
N THR A 1 -0.50 13.42 -0.57
CA THR A 1 0.80 13.24 -1.27
C THR A 1 1.19 11.77 -1.27
N VAL A 2 1.85 11.29 -2.33
CA VAL A 2 2.25 9.88 -2.52
C VAL A 2 3.73 9.83 -2.89
N SER A 3 4.51 9.01 -2.19
CA SER A 3 5.91 8.67 -2.54
C SER A 3 6.11 7.17 -2.60
N TYR A 4 7.34 6.72 -2.84
CA TYR A 4 7.68 5.30 -2.91
C TYR A 4 8.65 4.86 -1.82
N ASP A 5 8.67 3.56 -1.54
CA ASP A 5 9.65 2.86 -0.70
C ASP A 5 9.88 1.46 -1.29
N THR A 6 11.13 1.17 -1.65
CA THR A 6 11.53 -0.10 -2.29
C THR A 6 11.35 -1.31 -1.38
N GLY A 7 11.23 -1.11 -0.07
CA GLY A 7 10.88 -2.16 0.89
C GLY A 7 9.48 -2.72 0.69
N TYR A 8 8.60 -2.08 -0.10
CA TYR A 8 7.31 -2.63 -0.50
C TYR A 8 7.37 -3.41 -1.84
N ASP A 9 8.51 -3.38 -2.53
CA ASP A 9 8.76 -4.18 -3.74
C ASP A 9 9.35 -5.57 -3.42
N ASP A 10 9.74 -5.81 -2.17
CA ASP A 10 10.32 -7.09 -1.72
C ASP A 10 9.21 -8.09 -1.36
N ALA A 11 8.93 -8.99 -2.31
CA ALA A 11 7.95 -10.07 -2.14
C ALA A 11 8.25 -11.00 -0.94
N SER A 12 9.51 -11.09 -0.52
CA SER A 12 9.94 -11.95 0.59
C SER A 12 9.78 -11.30 1.96
N ARG A 13 9.63 -9.96 2.02
CA ARG A 13 9.50 -9.23 3.28
C ARG A 13 8.27 -9.72 4.06
N SER A 14 8.51 -10.10 5.31
CA SER A 14 7.46 -10.62 6.20
C SER A 14 6.41 -9.55 6.50
N LEU A 15 5.14 -9.96 6.62
CA LEU A 15 4.09 -9.07 7.12
C LEU A 15 4.21 -8.82 8.64
N ASN A 16 5.03 -9.57 9.36
CA ASN A 16 5.29 -9.34 10.79
C ASN A 16 6.14 -8.09 11.06
N VAL A 17 6.73 -7.47 10.02
CA VAL A 17 7.57 -6.26 10.16
C VAL A 17 6.88 -4.99 9.64
N VAL A 18 5.55 -5.03 9.47
CA VAL A 18 4.70 -3.88 9.13
C VAL A 18 3.57 -3.77 10.13
N SER A 19 2.97 -2.59 10.23
CA SER A 19 1.91 -2.29 11.20
C SER A 19 0.69 -3.20 11.06
N CYS A 20 0.36 -3.67 9.85
CA CYS A 20 -0.77 -4.57 9.62
C CYS A 20 -0.39 -6.05 9.68
N SER A 21 0.44 -6.42 10.67
CA SER A 21 0.87 -7.79 10.95
C SER A 21 -0.30 -8.67 11.39
N ASP A 22 -0.45 -8.89 12.69
CA ASP A 22 -1.41 -9.77 13.36
C ASP A 22 -2.44 -8.94 14.15
N GLY A 23 -3.13 -9.57 15.10
CA GLY A 23 -4.30 -9.01 15.76
C GLY A 23 -5.58 -9.15 14.93
N SER A 24 -6.71 -8.72 15.47
CA SER A 24 -8.02 -8.89 14.83
C SER A 24 -8.14 -8.23 13.45
N ASN A 25 -7.38 -7.17 13.20
CA ASN A 25 -7.36 -6.43 11.93
C ASN A 25 -6.16 -6.77 11.04
N GLY A 26 -5.20 -7.57 11.55
CA GLY A 26 -3.96 -7.91 10.86
C GLY A 26 -4.13 -8.78 9.62
N LEU A 27 -3.21 -8.65 8.67
CA LEU A 27 -3.19 -9.43 7.43
C LEU A 27 -2.68 -10.86 7.67
N VAL A 28 -1.83 -11.07 8.67
CA VAL A 28 -1.37 -12.40 9.08
C VAL A 28 -2.54 -13.23 9.61
N THR A 29 -3.41 -12.61 10.41
CA THR A 29 -4.67 -13.23 10.88
C THR A 29 -5.61 -13.61 9.73
N LYS A 30 -5.50 -12.93 8.59
CA LYS A 30 -6.25 -13.22 7.35
C LYS A 30 -5.57 -14.27 6.45
N GLY A 31 -4.47 -14.88 6.90
CA GLY A 31 -3.80 -15.99 6.22
C GLY A 31 -2.66 -15.58 5.27
N TYR A 32 -2.24 -14.32 5.28
CA TYR A 32 -1.07 -13.86 4.51
C TYR A 32 0.22 -13.97 5.34
N THR A 33 1.37 -14.11 4.68
CA THR A 33 2.66 -14.34 5.38
C THR A 33 3.73 -13.33 5.01
N THR A 34 3.93 -13.13 3.71
CA THR A 34 4.86 -12.14 3.15
C THR A 34 4.11 -11.13 2.31
N GLN A 35 4.76 -10.01 1.97
CA GLN A 35 4.20 -9.03 1.05
C GLN A 35 3.80 -9.66 -0.29
N GLY A 36 4.62 -10.57 -0.82
CA GLY A 36 4.33 -11.29 -2.07
C GLY A 36 3.15 -12.26 -1.99
N SER A 37 2.71 -12.65 -0.79
CA SER A 37 1.50 -13.47 -0.62
C SER A 37 0.20 -12.67 -0.81
N LEU A 38 0.26 -11.34 -0.72
CA LEU A 38 -0.89 -10.47 -0.96
C LEU A 38 -1.27 -10.49 -2.44
N ARG A 39 -2.54 -10.76 -2.74
CA ARG A 39 -3.03 -10.89 -4.14
C ARG A 39 -2.86 -9.61 -4.98
N ASN A 40 -2.77 -8.45 -4.32
CA ASN A 40 -2.56 -7.17 -4.97
C ASN A 40 -1.09 -6.79 -5.14
N PHE A 41 -0.14 -7.59 -4.67
CA PHE A 41 1.28 -7.27 -4.76
C PHE A 41 1.71 -7.00 -6.22
N PRO A 42 2.52 -5.95 -6.49
CA PRO A 42 3.16 -5.03 -5.55
C PRO A 42 2.35 -3.73 -5.28
N TYR A 43 1.05 -3.68 -5.56
CA TYR A 43 0.20 -2.51 -5.29
C TYR A 43 -0.22 -2.43 -3.81
N ILE A 44 0.79 -2.24 -2.96
CA ILE A 44 0.72 -2.21 -1.50
C ILE A 44 1.51 -1.01 -0.98
N GLY A 45 1.26 -0.60 0.27
CA GLY A 45 2.07 0.43 0.91
C GLY A 45 1.59 0.85 2.29
N GLY A 46 2.29 1.83 2.84
CA GLY A 46 1.89 2.54 4.05
C GLY A 46 0.86 3.63 3.76
N TYR A 47 -0.08 3.82 4.68
CA TYR A 47 -1.11 4.84 4.63
C TYR A 47 -1.22 5.60 5.96
N GLN A 48 -1.39 6.92 5.89
CA GLN A 48 -1.54 7.77 7.09
C GLN A 48 -2.71 7.41 8.01
N GLY A 49 -3.76 6.76 7.51
CA GLY A 49 -4.86 6.31 8.36
C GLY A 49 -4.53 5.05 9.17
N VAL A 50 -3.47 4.32 8.81
CA VAL A 50 -2.97 3.21 9.63
C VAL A 50 -2.18 3.82 10.79
N ALA A 51 -2.82 3.98 11.95
CA ALA A 51 -2.20 4.61 13.12
C ALA A 51 -1.06 3.78 13.74
N GLY A 52 -0.96 2.49 13.40
CA GLY A 52 0.03 1.56 13.93
C GLY A 52 -0.52 0.13 13.95
N TRP A 53 0.05 -0.69 14.85
CA TRP A 53 -0.31 -2.10 15.01
C TRP A 53 -1.83 -2.31 15.23
N ASN A 54 -2.38 -3.32 14.57
CA ASN A 54 -3.80 -3.72 14.64
C ASN A 54 -4.80 -2.58 14.32
N SER A 55 -4.39 -1.58 13.54
CA SER A 55 -5.28 -0.49 13.11
C SER A 55 -6.53 -1.01 12.39
N PRO A 56 -7.72 -0.42 12.60
CA PRO A 56 -8.92 -0.76 11.81
C PRO A 56 -8.79 -0.38 10.33
N GLN A 57 -7.78 0.42 9.95
CA GLN A 57 -7.46 0.73 8.56
C GLN A 57 -6.56 -0.33 7.90
N CYS A 58 -6.20 -1.40 8.61
CA CYS A 58 -5.39 -2.46 8.03
C CYS A 58 -6.14 -3.27 6.96
N GLY A 59 -5.54 -3.33 5.77
CA GLY A 59 -6.11 -4.02 4.62
C GLY A 59 -7.26 -3.26 3.95
N THR A 60 -7.42 -1.95 4.18
CA THR A 60 -8.33 -1.12 3.36
C THR A 60 -7.71 -0.87 1.98
N CYS A 61 -8.58 -0.68 0.99
CA CYS A 61 -8.19 -0.46 -0.40
C CYS A 61 -8.48 0.98 -0.83
N TYR A 62 -7.60 1.57 -1.61
CA TYR A 62 -7.74 2.95 -2.11
C TYR A 62 -7.53 2.99 -3.62
N SER A 63 -8.41 3.71 -4.33
CA SER A 63 -8.05 4.23 -5.65
C SER A 63 -7.09 5.39 -5.44
N VAL A 64 -5.97 5.40 -6.16
CA VAL A 64 -4.98 6.48 -6.13
C VAL A 64 -4.82 6.99 -7.56
N THR A 65 -5.15 8.26 -7.78
CA THR A 65 -5.18 8.89 -9.10
C THR A 65 -4.19 10.04 -9.19
N TYR A 66 -3.29 9.95 -10.17
CA TYR A 66 -2.38 11.02 -10.56
C TYR A 66 -2.54 11.31 -12.05
N LYS A 67 -2.89 12.56 -12.37
CA LYS A 67 -3.31 12.96 -13.72
C LYS A 67 -4.43 12.04 -14.22
N SER A 68 -4.23 11.29 -15.31
CA SER A 68 -5.21 10.37 -15.89
C SER A 68 -5.00 8.90 -15.49
N LYS A 69 -4.00 8.60 -14.65
CA LYS A 69 -3.68 7.23 -14.21
C LYS A 69 -4.26 6.97 -12.83
N THR A 70 -4.94 5.84 -12.69
CA THR A 70 -5.49 5.34 -11.43
C THR A 70 -4.96 3.93 -11.18
N ILE A 71 -4.47 3.69 -9.96
CA ILE A 71 -4.11 2.36 -9.45
C ILE A 71 -4.92 2.06 -8.18
N TYR A 72 -4.92 0.80 -7.75
CA TYR A 72 -5.57 0.38 -6.50
C TYR A 72 -4.53 -0.11 -5.50
N VAL A 73 -4.39 0.58 -4.38
CA VAL A 73 -3.35 0.33 -3.37
C VAL A 73 -3.98 -0.22 -2.10
N LEU A 74 -3.42 -1.33 -1.61
CA LEU A 74 -3.78 -1.91 -0.32
C LEU A 74 -2.93 -1.30 0.80
N ALA A 75 -3.56 -0.79 1.85
CA ALA A 75 -2.88 -0.28 3.03
C ALA A 75 -2.41 -1.44 3.93
N ILE A 76 -1.10 -1.57 4.11
CA ILE A 76 -0.47 -2.65 4.88
C ILE A 76 0.45 -2.15 6.00
N ASP A 77 0.72 -0.85 6.04
CA ASP A 77 1.62 -0.26 7.03
C ASP A 77 1.22 1.18 7.36
N HIS A 78 1.85 1.74 8.38
CA HIS A 78 1.80 3.16 8.70
C HIS A 78 2.61 3.98 7.70
N ALA A 79 2.12 5.19 7.39
CA ALA A 79 2.93 6.24 6.80
C ALA A 79 2.67 7.56 7.55
N ALA A 80 3.69 8.38 7.78
CA ALA A 80 3.49 9.63 8.52
C ALA A 80 2.57 10.63 7.79
N SER A 81 2.54 10.59 6.46
CA SER A 81 1.73 11.49 5.64
C SER A 81 1.41 10.86 4.29
N GLY A 82 0.14 10.91 3.89
CA GLY A 82 -0.39 10.37 2.65
C GLY A 82 -0.12 8.88 2.49
N PHE A 83 0.57 8.52 1.39
CA PHE A 83 0.98 7.16 1.08
C PHE A 83 2.47 7.05 0.80
N ASN A 84 3.07 5.93 1.22
CA ASN A 84 4.35 5.41 0.73
C ASN A 84 4.08 4.03 0.11
N ILE A 85 4.21 3.89 -1.20
CA ILE A 85 3.86 2.66 -1.93
C ILE A 85 5.10 1.98 -2.52
N ALA A 86 4.96 0.74 -3.00
CA ALA A 86 6.03 0.12 -3.77
C ALA A 86 6.46 1.00 -4.96
N GLN A 87 7.76 1.00 -5.28
CA GLN A 87 8.28 1.74 -6.42
C GLN A 87 7.61 1.30 -7.72
N LYS A 88 7.38 0.00 -7.92
CA LYS A 88 6.65 -0.50 -9.10
C LYS A 88 5.23 0.07 -9.20
N ALA A 89 4.54 0.24 -8.07
CA ALA A 89 3.20 0.83 -8.05
C ALA A 89 3.27 2.35 -8.35
N MET A 90 4.27 3.04 -7.81
CA MET A 90 4.51 4.46 -8.12
C MET A 90 4.91 4.67 -9.58
N ASP A 91 5.70 3.77 -10.16
CA ASP A 91 6.04 3.79 -11.58
C ASP A 91 4.81 3.62 -12.45
N ASP A 92 3.92 2.68 -12.14
CA ASP A 92 2.65 2.54 -12.88
C ASP A 92 1.79 3.81 -12.79
N LEU A 93 1.68 4.38 -11.58
CA LEU A 93 0.95 5.63 -11.35
C LEU A 93 1.53 6.82 -12.12
N THR A 94 2.85 6.86 -12.31
CA THR A 94 3.58 8.00 -12.88
C THR A 94 4.12 7.78 -14.29
N ASN A 95 3.77 6.67 -14.95
CA ASN A 95 4.34 6.25 -16.24
C ASN A 95 5.88 6.10 -16.20
N GLY A 96 6.41 5.43 -15.18
CA GLY A 96 7.83 5.10 -15.04
C GLY A 96 8.69 6.24 -14.49
N GLN A 97 8.10 7.20 -13.78
CA GLN A 97 8.78 8.41 -13.32
C GLN A 97 8.94 8.47 -11.80
N SER A 98 8.83 7.35 -11.07
CA SER A 98 8.86 7.37 -9.60
C SER A 98 10.15 7.98 -9.04
N VAL A 99 11.31 7.57 -9.55
CA VAL A 99 12.63 8.04 -9.11
C VAL A 99 12.84 9.52 -9.46
N ALA A 100 12.43 9.93 -10.65
CA ALA A 100 12.62 11.31 -11.12
C ALA A 100 11.73 12.32 -10.36
N LEU A 101 10.51 11.91 -10.00
CA LEU A 101 9.57 12.75 -9.28
C LEU A 101 9.77 12.69 -7.77
N GLY A 102 10.16 11.51 -7.24
CA GLY A 102 10.26 11.20 -5.81
C GLY A 102 8.91 11.10 -5.11
N ARG A 103 8.04 12.09 -5.34
CA ARG A 103 6.76 12.29 -4.67
C ARG A 103 5.81 13.08 -5.58
N VAL A 104 4.51 12.79 -5.51
CA VAL A 104 3.47 13.50 -6.26
C VAL A 104 2.26 13.81 -5.40
N ASP A 105 1.51 14.86 -5.76
CA ASP A 105 0.20 15.12 -5.19
C ASP A 105 -0.88 14.40 -6.00
N ALA A 106 -1.17 13.17 -5.57
CA ALA A 106 -2.26 12.34 -6.09
C ALA A 106 -3.52 12.46 -5.20
N GLN A 107 -4.68 12.29 -5.82
CA GLN A 107 -5.95 12.12 -5.13
C GLN A 107 -6.11 10.65 -4.73
N TYR A 108 -6.73 10.38 -3.59
CA TYR A 108 -7.07 9.01 -3.20
C TYR A 108 -8.41 8.93 -2.50
N ILE A 109 -9.14 7.84 -2.73
CA ILE A 109 -10.46 7.57 -2.14
C ILE A 109 -10.50 6.11 -1.70
N GLN A 110 -11.06 5.85 -0.52
CA GLN A 110 -11.27 4.48 -0.06
C GLN A 110 -12.34 3.80 -0.93
N VAL A 111 -12.06 2.58 -1.38
CA VAL A 111 -12.92 1.78 -2.24
C VAL A 111 -13.14 0.38 -1.64
N PRO A 112 -14.10 -0.41 -2.14
CA PRO A 112 -14.26 -1.80 -1.71
C PRO A 112 -12.96 -2.60 -1.83
N VAL A 113 -12.70 -3.47 -0.85
CA VAL A 113 -11.47 -4.28 -0.78
C VAL A 113 -11.29 -5.24 -1.96
N SER A 114 -12.39 -5.59 -2.65
CA SER A 114 -12.38 -6.39 -3.86
C SER A 114 -11.59 -5.75 -5.01
N ASN A 115 -11.49 -4.40 -5.06
CA ASN A 115 -10.63 -3.70 -6.01
C ASN A 115 -9.14 -4.00 -5.79
N CYS A 116 -8.75 -4.33 -4.55
CA CYS A 116 -7.42 -4.80 -4.17
C CYS A 116 -7.36 -6.33 -4.01
N LYS A 117 -8.31 -7.07 -4.60
CA LYS A 117 -8.34 -8.54 -4.62
C LYS A 117 -8.35 -9.20 -3.23
N LEU A 118 -8.93 -8.51 -2.24
CA LEU A 118 -9.12 -8.97 -0.86
C LEU A 118 -10.60 -9.09 -0.52
#